data_AF-A0A1F8WUC6-F1
#
_entry.id   AF-A0A1F8WUC6-F1
#
_cell.length_a   1.000
_cell.length_b   1.000
_cell.length_c   1.000
_cell.angle_alpha   90.00
_cell.angle_beta   90.00
_cell.angle_gamma   90.00
#
_symmetry.space_group_name_H-M   'P 1'
#
loop_
_entity.id
_entity.type
_entity.pdbx_description
1 polymer ?
#
loop_
_entity_poly.entity_id
_entity_poly.type
_entity_poly.pdbx_seq_one_letter_code
_entity_poly.pdbx_strand_id
1 'polypeptide(L)'
;MFVFAKRALLFFALVLLLTACTAHLPRYAPDFSNPVYTVAVLPFYNVTNDVGGAIALRQDFQKRLQNRHYNFMPLKEVDEILLNRMGITLGDQLEMTDAIEVGKVLGVDGVVYGYVLNFDDITTGVYNVKKVRAGFKLVDTKTGQSVWTGGRGVKTVIAGGGKAGVGISVLKEAMDDDRFEVFGAIKGIEEIKGLKDWHIIRAGATKKIEDAAMLSLGEKLITKALGVHLWLESNTMMDLVMRGFPSGPGVSRSMDDNQQAQPLAQPAAR
;
A
#
# COMPACT_ATOMS: atom_id res chain seq x y z
N MET A 1 20.16 50.24 8.24
CA MET A 1 20.39 49.06 7.37
C MET A 1 19.92 47.73 7.97
N PHE A 2 20.26 47.39 9.21
CA PHE A 2 19.93 46.06 9.81
C PHE A 2 18.43 45.73 9.95
N VAL A 3 17.56 46.73 10.20
CA VAL A 3 16.11 46.51 10.35
C VAL A 3 15.43 46.18 9.01
N PHE A 4 15.88 46.78 7.92
CA PHE A 4 15.39 46.49 6.57
C PHE A 4 15.77 45.09 6.11
N ALA A 5 16.99 44.64 6.42
CA ALA A 5 17.44 43.28 6.12
C ALA A 5 16.63 42.20 6.88
N LYS A 6 16.28 42.43 8.16
CA LYS A 6 15.44 41.49 8.94
C LYS A 6 14.01 41.41 8.42
N ARG A 7 13.42 42.54 8.01
CA ARG A 7 12.08 42.59 7.41
C ARG A 7 12.04 41.92 6.04
N ALA A 8 13.08 42.11 5.23
CA ALA A 8 13.23 41.43 3.94
C ALA A 8 13.40 39.90 4.11
N LEU A 9 14.19 39.45 5.10
CA LEU A 9 14.36 38.02 5.40
C LEU A 9 13.06 37.36 5.86
N LEU A 10 12.27 38.04 6.69
CA LEU A 10 10.95 37.57 7.13
C LEU A 10 9.95 37.49 5.98
N PHE A 11 9.94 38.48 5.07
CA PHE A 11 9.11 38.43 3.87
C PHE A 11 9.52 37.29 2.93
N PHE A 12 10.83 37.06 2.75
CA PHE A 12 11.32 35.96 1.91
C PHE A 12 10.98 34.58 2.49
N ALA A 13 11.11 34.41 3.81
CA ALA A 13 10.67 33.18 4.50
C ALA A 13 9.15 32.97 4.41
N LEU A 14 8.35 34.03 4.51
CA LEU A 14 6.90 33.97 4.35
C LEU A 14 6.48 33.60 2.93
N VAL A 15 7.16 34.14 1.91
CA VAL A 15 6.92 33.78 0.50
C VAL A 15 7.30 32.32 0.23
N LEU A 16 8.41 31.82 0.79
CA LEU A 16 8.79 30.41 0.68
C LEU A 16 7.76 29.47 1.34
N LEU A 17 7.20 29.87 2.48
CA LEU A 17 6.14 29.11 3.16
C LEU A 17 4.82 29.08 2.37
N LEU A 18 4.50 30.15 1.63
CA LEU A 18 3.28 30.23 0.81
C LEU A 18 3.38 29.42 -0.50
N THR A 19 4.58 29.16 -1.02
CA THR A 19 4.77 28.34 -2.22
C THR A 19 4.76 26.81 -1.96
N ALA A 20 4.64 26.38 -0.72
CA ALA A 20 4.72 24.96 -0.35
C ALA A 20 3.44 24.14 -0.61
N CYS A 21 2.34 24.76 -1.06
CA CYS A 21 1.02 24.13 -1.15
C CYS A 21 0.55 23.76 -2.57
N THR A 22 1.44 23.33 -3.47
CA THR A 22 1.04 22.68 -4.72
C THR A 22 1.59 21.26 -4.81
N ALA A 23 1.27 20.43 -3.83
CA ALA A 23 1.42 18.99 -3.98
C ALA A 23 0.30 18.50 -4.93
N HIS A 24 0.61 18.42 -6.23
CA HIS A 24 -0.29 17.81 -7.21
C HIS A 24 -0.46 16.32 -6.86
N LEU A 25 -1.61 15.97 -6.29
CA LEU A 25 -2.01 14.58 -6.15
C LEU A 25 -2.09 13.96 -7.57
N PRO A 26 -1.52 12.77 -7.80
CA PRO A 26 -1.65 12.10 -9.08
C PRO A 26 -3.15 11.85 -9.34
N ARG A 27 -3.70 12.56 -10.33
CA ARG A 27 -5.05 12.32 -10.83
C ARG A 27 -4.97 11.23 -11.88
N TYR A 28 -5.53 10.07 -11.57
CA TYR A 28 -5.71 9.01 -12.56
C TYR A 28 -6.97 9.30 -13.36
N ALA A 29 -6.91 9.19 -14.68
CA ALA A 29 -8.12 9.31 -15.50
C ALA A 29 -9.05 8.11 -15.24
N PRO A 30 -10.38 8.29 -15.32
CA PRO A 30 -11.31 7.18 -15.36
C PRO A 30 -11.03 6.27 -16.55
N ASP A 31 -11.26 4.97 -16.38
CA ASP A 31 -11.19 3.98 -17.46
C ASP A 31 -12.59 3.42 -17.74
N PHE A 32 -13.25 3.94 -18.77
CA PHE A 32 -14.60 3.55 -19.15
C PHE A 32 -14.69 2.13 -19.72
N SER A 33 -13.56 1.50 -20.07
CA SER A 33 -13.54 0.11 -20.55
C SER A 33 -13.51 -0.91 -19.41
N ASN A 34 -13.23 -0.46 -18.18
CA ASN A 34 -13.17 -1.32 -17.02
C ASN A 34 -14.58 -1.76 -16.58
N PRO A 35 -14.89 -3.07 -16.56
CA PRO A 35 -16.21 -3.57 -16.20
C PRO A 35 -16.49 -3.53 -14.68
N VAL A 36 -15.48 -3.24 -13.86
CA VAL A 36 -15.58 -3.21 -12.40
C VAL A 36 -15.84 -1.77 -11.92
N TYR A 37 -17.07 -1.51 -11.45
CA TYR A 37 -17.49 -0.21 -10.92
C TYR A 37 -17.42 -0.21 -9.39
N THR A 38 -18.01 -1.23 -8.78
CA THR A 38 -18.01 -1.44 -7.33
C THR A 38 -16.96 -2.44 -6.91
N VAL A 39 -16.19 -2.14 -5.86
CA VAL A 39 -15.09 -3.00 -5.41
C VAL A 39 -15.07 -3.24 -3.91
N ALA A 40 -14.77 -4.45 -3.48
CA ALA A 40 -14.49 -4.77 -2.09
C ALA A 40 -13.03 -5.19 -1.91
N VAL A 41 -12.33 -4.62 -0.93
CA VAL A 41 -10.98 -5.05 -0.55
C VAL A 41 -11.11 -6.10 0.55
N LEU A 42 -10.81 -7.35 0.21
CA LEU A 42 -10.99 -8.49 1.10
C LEU A 42 -9.89 -8.53 2.19
N PRO A 43 -10.09 -9.26 3.30
CA PRO A 43 -9.03 -9.61 4.23
C PRO A 43 -7.82 -10.21 3.48
N PHE A 44 -6.62 -9.68 3.75
CA PHE A 44 -5.42 -10.15 3.06
C PHE A 44 -4.95 -11.49 3.63
N TYR A 45 -4.53 -12.38 2.74
CA TYR A 45 -3.80 -13.58 3.11
C TYR A 45 -2.46 -13.15 3.72
N ASN A 46 -2.19 -13.53 4.96
CA ASN A 46 -0.94 -13.22 5.65
C ASN A 46 -0.17 -14.50 5.98
N VAL A 47 0.97 -14.72 5.33
CA VAL A 47 1.91 -15.83 5.67
C VAL A 47 2.98 -15.39 6.66
N THR A 48 2.99 -14.11 7.05
CA THR A 48 3.95 -13.57 8.01
C THR A 48 3.43 -13.73 9.43
N ASN A 49 4.29 -13.48 10.42
CA ASN A 49 3.89 -13.42 11.82
C ASN A 49 3.33 -12.04 12.21
N ASP A 50 3.22 -11.09 11.26
CA ASP A 50 2.81 -9.73 11.53
C ASP A 50 1.35 -9.47 11.15
N VAL A 51 0.45 -9.62 12.12
CA VAL A 51 -0.99 -9.36 11.93
C VAL A 51 -1.26 -7.87 11.65
N GLY A 52 -0.52 -6.97 12.31
CA GLY A 52 -0.72 -5.53 12.19
C GLY A 52 -0.30 -4.99 10.82
N GLY A 53 0.80 -5.50 10.26
CA GLY A 53 1.31 -5.18 8.94
C GLY A 53 0.31 -5.53 7.85
N ALA A 54 -0.31 -6.71 7.91
CA ALA A 54 -1.35 -7.07 6.94
C ALA A 54 -2.58 -6.16 7.00
N ILE A 55 -3.03 -5.82 8.22
CA ILE A 55 -4.15 -4.87 8.42
C ILE A 55 -3.77 -3.48 7.86
N ALA A 56 -2.57 -3.00 8.16
CA ALA A 56 -2.09 -1.69 7.71
C ALA A 56 -1.97 -1.62 6.17
N LEU A 57 -1.45 -2.67 5.53
CA LEU A 57 -1.38 -2.76 4.07
C LEU A 57 -2.76 -2.76 3.43
N ARG A 58 -3.74 -3.46 4.01
CA ARG A 58 -5.14 -3.46 3.53
C ARG A 58 -5.78 -2.08 3.62
N GLN A 59 -5.56 -1.40 4.74
CA GLN A 59 -6.03 -0.02 4.94
C GLN A 59 -5.39 0.95 3.95
N ASP A 60 -4.08 0.86 3.73
CA ASP A 60 -3.38 1.72 2.77
C ASP A 60 -3.83 1.44 1.33
N PHE A 61 -4.06 0.17 0.97
CA PHE A 61 -4.61 -0.19 -0.33
C PHE A 61 -5.97 0.49 -0.58
N GLN A 62 -6.93 0.32 0.34
CA GLN A 62 -8.26 0.94 0.19
C GLN A 62 -8.16 2.47 0.16
N LYS A 63 -7.31 3.09 0.99
CA LYS A 63 -7.09 4.53 0.97
C LYS A 63 -6.67 5.01 -0.42
N ARG A 64 -5.82 4.26 -1.12
CA ARG A 64 -5.34 4.61 -2.46
C ARG A 64 -6.40 4.45 -3.55
N LEU A 65 -7.46 3.67 -3.31
CA LEU A 65 -8.61 3.58 -4.21
C LEU A 65 -9.41 4.88 -4.31
N GLN A 66 -9.31 5.77 -3.31
CA GLN A 66 -9.96 7.09 -3.33
C GLN A 66 -9.60 7.93 -4.56
N ASN A 67 -8.41 7.72 -5.11
CA ASN A 67 -7.92 8.43 -6.30
C ASN A 67 -8.13 7.63 -7.60
N ARG A 68 -8.90 6.55 -7.58
CA ARG A 68 -8.99 5.57 -8.67
C ARG A 68 -10.39 5.38 -9.25
N HIS A 69 -11.35 6.26 -8.96
CA HIS A 69 -12.66 6.24 -9.61
C HIS A 69 -13.47 4.94 -9.45
N TYR A 70 -13.23 4.18 -8.37
CA TYR A 70 -14.09 3.07 -7.95
C TYR A 70 -15.06 3.51 -6.86
N ASN A 71 -16.24 2.90 -6.82
CA ASN A 71 -17.08 2.91 -5.63
C ASN A 71 -16.68 1.71 -4.75
N PHE A 72 -15.99 1.94 -3.64
CA PHE A 72 -15.48 0.84 -2.81
C PHE A 72 -16.28 0.68 -1.52
N MET A 73 -16.57 -0.57 -1.15
CA MET A 73 -17.22 -0.90 0.12
C MET A 73 -16.25 -0.67 1.28
N PRO A 74 -16.66 -0.01 2.38
CA PRO A 74 -15.82 0.16 3.57
C PRO A 74 -15.34 -1.18 4.16
N LEU A 75 -14.06 -1.28 4.51
CA LEU A 75 -13.46 -2.51 5.08
C LEU A 75 -14.28 -3.17 6.20
N LYS A 76 -14.82 -2.37 7.13
CA LYS A 76 -15.62 -2.89 8.25
C LYS A 76 -16.90 -3.60 7.78
N GLU A 77 -17.54 -3.04 6.76
CA GLU A 77 -18.75 -3.61 6.15
C GLU A 77 -18.41 -4.91 5.40
N VAL A 78 -17.29 -4.94 4.66
CA VAL A 78 -16.77 -6.17 4.04
C VAL A 78 -16.59 -7.26 5.09
N ASP A 79 -15.93 -6.95 6.20
CA ASP A 79 -15.62 -7.91 7.27
C ASP A 79 -16.89 -8.43 7.95
N GLU A 80 -17.85 -7.55 8.24
CA GLU A 80 -19.13 -7.91 8.84
C GLU A 80 -19.96 -8.81 7.92
N ILE A 81 -20.02 -8.52 6.62
CA ILE A 81 -20.79 -9.33 5.67
C ILE A 81 -20.14 -10.70 5.49
N LEU A 82 -18.81 -10.77 5.29
CA LEU A 82 -18.09 -12.03 5.12
C LEU A 82 -18.23 -12.94 6.35
N LEU A 83 -18.10 -12.38 7.55
CA LEU A 83 -18.30 -13.12 8.80
C LEU A 83 -19.74 -13.64 8.90
N ASN A 84 -20.73 -12.77 8.73
CA ASN A 84 -22.14 -13.11 9.00
C ASN A 84 -22.76 -14.01 7.93
N ARG A 85 -22.27 -13.97 6.69
CA ARG A 85 -22.87 -14.69 5.55
C ARG A 85 -22.07 -15.91 5.12
N MET A 86 -20.75 -15.90 5.30
CA MET A 86 -19.86 -16.97 4.83
C MET A 86 -19.01 -17.58 5.94
N GLY A 87 -19.02 -17.00 7.16
CA GLY A 87 -18.14 -17.43 8.24
C GLY A 87 -16.65 -17.13 7.98
N ILE A 88 -16.36 -16.24 7.04
CA ILE A 88 -14.99 -15.90 6.63
C ILE A 88 -14.50 -14.73 7.46
N THR A 89 -13.34 -14.90 8.09
CA THR A 89 -12.65 -13.86 8.87
C THR A 89 -11.20 -13.65 8.45
N LEU A 90 -10.61 -14.61 7.74
CA LEU A 90 -9.21 -14.62 7.35
C LEU A 90 -9.04 -14.73 5.83
N GLY A 91 -7.93 -14.19 5.33
CA GLY A 91 -7.63 -14.15 3.90
C GLY A 91 -7.33 -15.51 3.27
N ASP A 92 -6.85 -16.47 4.04
CA ASP A 92 -6.56 -17.84 3.58
C ASP A 92 -7.83 -18.63 3.25
N GLN A 93 -8.93 -18.40 3.98
CA GLN A 93 -10.24 -19.00 3.72
C GLN A 93 -10.81 -18.57 2.36
N LEU A 94 -10.45 -17.37 1.89
CA LEU A 94 -10.95 -16.82 0.63
C LEU A 94 -10.37 -17.52 -0.60
N GLU A 95 -9.21 -18.17 -0.50
CA GLU A 95 -8.65 -18.97 -1.61
C GLU A 95 -9.41 -20.27 -1.87
N MET A 96 -10.20 -20.72 -0.89
CA MET A 96 -11.07 -21.89 -1.01
C MET A 96 -12.47 -21.54 -1.50
N THR A 97 -12.75 -20.26 -1.73
CA THR A 97 -14.08 -19.74 -2.06
C THR A 97 -14.09 -19.15 -3.46
N ASP A 98 -15.16 -19.38 -4.22
CA ASP A 98 -15.32 -18.79 -5.55
C ASP A 98 -15.50 -17.26 -5.46
N ALA A 99 -14.69 -16.51 -6.20
CA ALA A 99 -14.78 -15.05 -6.26
C ALA A 99 -16.16 -14.55 -6.72
N ILE A 100 -16.86 -15.31 -7.58
CA ILE A 100 -18.21 -15.02 -8.03
C ILE A 100 -19.19 -15.08 -6.85
N GLU A 101 -19.04 -16.06 -5.96
CA GLU A 101 -19.87 -16.20 -4.77
C GLU A 101 -19.60 -15.09 -3.76
N VAL A 102 -18.32 -14.80 -3.49
CA VAL A 102 -17.92 -13.68 -2.63
C VAL A 102 -18.50 -12.36 -3.15
N GLY A 103 -18.39 -12.11 -4.45
CA GLY A 103 -18.97 -10.93 -5.10
C GLY A 103 -20.49 -10.83 -4.98
N LYS A 104 -21.21 -11.95 -5.12
CA LYS A 104 -22.67 -12.00 -4.92
C LYS A 104 -23.06 -11.68 -3.48
N VAL A 105 -22.33 -12.22 -2.50
CA VAL A 105 -22.59 -11.99 -1.08
C VAL A 105 -22.33 -10.53 -0.71
N LEU A 106 -21.25 -9.94 -1.24
CA LEU A 106 -20.90 -8.54 -1.01
C LEU A 106 -21.68 -7.56 -1.90
N GLY A 107 -22.30 -8.00 -2.98
CA GLY A 107 -23.00 -7.14 -3.92
C GLY A 107 -22.08 -6.21 -4.71
N VAL A 108 -20.88 -6.67 -5.07
CA VAL A 108 -19.86 -5.86 -5.78
C VAL A 108 -19.47 -6.49 -7.13
N ASP A 109 -19.05 -5.65 -8.09
CA ASP A 109 -18.57 -6.07 -9.41
C ASP A 109 -17.14 -6.62 -9.39
N GLY A 110 -16.35 -6.26 -8.36
CA GLY A 110 -14.97 -6.68 -8.25
C GLY A 110 -14.54 -6.92 -6.82
N VAL A 111 -13.63 -7.86 -6.65
CA VAL A 111 -13.00 -8.14 -5.35
C VAL A 111 -11.49 -8.07 -5.48
N VAL A 112 -10.85 -7.45 -4.49
CA VAL A 112 -9.39 -7.36 -4.39
C VAL A 112 -8.92 -8.36 -3.34
N TYR A 113 -8.09 -9.30 -3.78
CA TYR A 113 -7.30 -10.15 -2.90
C TYR A 113 -5.91 -9.54 -2.72
N GLY A 114 -5.35 -9.70 -1.53
CA GLY A 114 -3.97 -9.32 -1.21
C GLY A 114 -3.24 -10.46 -0.50
N TYR A 115 -1.95 -10.59 -0.79
CA TYR A 115 -1.06 -11.61 -0.24
C TYR A 115 0.15 -10.92 0.37
N VAL A 116 0.30 -10.99 1.69
CA VAL A 116 1.42 -10.40 2.42
C VAL A 116 2.44 -11.50 2.66
N LEU A 117 3.56 -11.43 1.94
CA LEU A 117 4.55 -12.50 1.83
C LEU A 117 5.77 -12.26 2.69
N ASN A 118 6.26 -11.01 2.72
CA ASN A 118 7.32 -10.60 3.64
C ASN A 118 6.86 -9.36 4.39
N PHE A 119 7.14 -9.33 5.69
CA PHE A 119 6.97 -8.17 6.57
C PHE A 119 8.02 -8.27 7.68
N ASP A 120 9.29 -8.25 7.26
CA ASP A 120 10.43 -8.62 8.08
C ASP A 120 11.23 -7.38 8.49
N ASP A 121 11.47 -7.20 9.79
CA ASP A 121 12.43 -6.23 10.37
C ASP A 121 13.52 -6.99 11.14
N ILE A 122 14.56 -7.40 10.42
CA ILE A 122 15.68 -8.17 10.96
C ILE A 122 16.78 -7.21 11.36
N THR A 123 16.84 -6.86 12.63
CA THR A 123 17.95 -6.12 13.22
C THR A 123 18.92 -7.11 13.88
N THR A 124 20.05 -7.39 13.24
CA THR A 124 21.15 -8.11 13.86
C THR A 124 22.24 -7.13 14.31
N GLY A 125 23.09 -7.55 15.25
CA GLY A 125 24.28 -6.79 15.61
C GLY A 125 25.30 -6.64 14.47
N VAL A 126 25.05 -7.17 13.27
CA VAL A 126 25.97 -7.11 12.12
C VAL A 126 25.32 -6.45 10.92
N TYR A 127 24.00 -6.56 10.75
CA TYR A 127 23.24 -5.94 9.68
C TYR A 127 21.79 -5.73 10.08
N ASN A 128 21.15 -4.75 9.45
CA ASN A 128 19.72 -4.53 9.49
C ASN A 128 19.14 -4.77 8.10
N VAL A 129 18.15 -5.65 8.01
CA VAL A 129 17.44 -5.96 6.78
C VAL A 129 15.96 -5.78 7.01
N LYS A 130 15.34 -4.96 6.18
CA LYS A 130 13.90 -4.70 6.15
C LYS A 130 13.34 -5.17 4.83
N LYS A 131 12.29 -5.99 4.87
CA LYS A 131 11.66 -6.56 3.68
C LYS A 131 10.15 -6.45 3.78
N VAL A 132 9.53 -5.82 2.79
CA VAL A 132 8.08 -5.89 2.59
C VAL A 132 7.83 -6.44 1.21
N ARG A 133 7.02 -7.49 1.11
CA ARG A 133 6.60 -8.04 -0.18
C ARG A 133 5.13 -8.38 -0.12
N ALA A 134 4.38 -7.86 -1.09
CA ALA A 134 2.99 -8.20 -1.24
C ALA A 134 2.59 -8.32 -2.72
N GLY A 135 1.57 -9.14 -2.96
CA GLY A 135 0.92 -9.33 -4.25
C GLY A 135 -0.56 -9.06 -4.15
N PHE A 136 -1.18 -8.65 -5.25
CA PHE A 136 -2.58 -8.29 -5.30
C PHE A 136 -3.20 -8.76 -6.62
N LYS A 137 -4.48 -9.14 -6.57
CA LYS A 137 -5.31 -9.40 -7.75
C LYS A 137 -6.65 -8.67 -7.62
N LEU A 138 -7.09 -8.03 -8.69
CA LEU A 138 -8.46 -7.58 -8.87
C LEU A 138 -9.17 -8.61 -9.75
N VAL A 139 -10.29 -9.13 -9.26
CA VAL A 139 -11.08 -10.17 -9.93
C VAL A 139 -12.47 -9.61 -10.22
N ASP A 140 -12.93 -9.76 -11.46
CA ASP A 140 -14.31 -9.47 -11.86
C ASP A 140 -15.23 -10.58 -11.35
N THR A 141 -16.22 -10.22 -10.53
CA THR A 141 -17.11 -11.17 -9.86
C THR A 141 -18.20 -11.73 -10.78
N LYS A 142 -18.38 -11.17 -11.98
CA LYS A 142 -19.31 -11.71 -12.98
C LYS A 142 -18.71 -12.90 -13.71
N THR A 143 -17.40 -12.85 -13.97
CA THR A 143 -16.68 -13.83 -14.79
C THR A 143 -15.75 -14.72 -13.97
N GLY A 144 -15.39 -14.31 -12.74
CA GLY A 144 -14.36 -14.94 -11.92
C GLY A 144 -12.94 -14.72 -12.43
N GLN A 145 -12.74 -13.92 -13.49
CA GLN A 145 -11.44 -13.71 -14.10
C GLN A 145 -10.68 -12.57 -13.45
N SER A 146 -9.36 -12.73 -13.35
CA SER A 146 -8.49 -11.62 -12.93
C SER A 146 -8.42 -10.57 -14.03
N VAL A 147 -8.85 -9.35 -13.71
CA VAL A 147 -8.72 -8.19 -14.60
C VAL A 147 -7.38 -7.49 -14.42
N TRP A 148 -6.75 -7.68 -13.26
CA TRP A 148 -5.43 -7.14 -12.97
C TRP A 148 -4.72 -7.94 -11.87
N THR A 149 -3.40 -8.05 -12.01
CA THR A 149 -2.50 -8.56 -10.98
C THR A 149 -1.29 -7.66 -10.86
N GLY A 150 -0.77 -7.49 -9.66
CA GLY A 150 0.52 -6.82 -9.44
C GLY A 150 1.10 -7.11 -8.08
N GLY A 151 2.42 -7.30 -8.02
CA GLY A 151 3.14 -7.51 -6.78
C GLY A 151 4.51 -6.87 -6.83
N ARG A 152 5.06 -6.56 -5.66
CA ARG A 152 6.40 -6.01 -5.49
C ARG A 152 7.02 -6.46 -4.19
N GLY A 153 8.32 -6.79 -4.24
CA GLY A 153 9.18 -6.82 -3.08
C GLY A 153 9.93 -5.50 -2.94
N VAL A 154 10.06 -4.99 -1.72
CA VAL A 154 10.87 -3.82 -1.39
C VAL A 154 11.80 -4.17 -0.22
N LYS A 155 13.06 -3.80 -0.35
CA LYS A 155 14.12 -4.19 0.58
C LYS A 155 15.02 -3.00 0.95
N THR A 156 15.38 -2.91 2.23
CA THR A 156 16.44 -2.04 2.73
C THR A 156 17.47 -2.91 3.45
N VAL A 157 18.75 -2.68 3.17
CA VAL A 157 19.87 -3.41 3.79
C VAL A 157 20.93 -2.43 4.29
N ILE A 158 21.26 -2.50 5.57
CA ILE A 158 22.35 -1.72 6.17
C ILE A 158 23.26 -2.69 6.91
N ALA A 159 24.48 -2.88 6.41
CA ALA A 159 25.47 -3.72 7.07
C ALA A 159 26.41 -2.88 7.95
N GLY A 160 26.76 -3.40 9.11
CA GLY A 160 27.80 -2.89 9.98
C GLY A 160 29.18 -3.24 9.40
N GLY A 161 30.00 -2.24 9.12
CA GLY A 161 31.40 -2.46 8.79
C GLY A 161 32.25 -2.62 10.05
N GLY A 162 33.11 -3.63 10.04
CA GLY A 162 34.22 -3.78 10.97
C GLY A 162 35.54 -3.56 10.23
N LYS A 163 36.40 -4.60 10.20
CA LYS A 163 37.63 -4.61 9.38
C LYS A 163 37.32 -4.31 7.91
N ALA A 164 38.30 -3.74 7.20
CA ALA A 164 38.19 -3.41 5.77
C ALA A 164 37.70 -4.63 4.96
N GLY A 165 36.62 -4.46 4.20
CA GLY A 165 36.00 -5.50 3.36
C GLY A 165 34.86 -6.30 4.01
N VAL A 166 34.83 -6.45 5.35
CA VAL A 166 33.81 -7.26 6.05
C VAL A 166 32.39 -6.70 5.87
N GLY A 167 32.24 -5.37 5.95
CA GLY A 167 30.93 -4.73 5.75
C GLY A 167 30.37 -4.95 4.34
N ILE A 168 31.24 -5.06 3.33
CA ILE A 168 30.82 -5.27 1.93
C ILE A 168 30.39 -6.73 1.71
N SER A 169 31.10 -7.71 2.29
CA SER A 169 30.70 -9.11 2.18
C SER A 169 29.38 -9.40 2.90
N VAL A 170 29.20 -8.85 4.11
CA VAL A 170 27.93 -8.96 4.84
C VAL A 170 26.80 -8.27 4.08
N LEU A 171 27.05 -7.08 3.52
CA LEU A 171 26.06 -6.40 2.68
C LEU A 171 25.64 -7.27 1.50
N LYS A 172 26.61 -7.88 0.80
CA LYS A 172 26.32 -8.76 -0.33
C LYS A 172 25.49 -9.98 0.09
N GLU A 173 25.89 -10.68 1.15
CA GLU A 173 25.14 -11.84 1.66
C GLU A 173 23.71 -11.47 2.08
N ALA A 174 23.55 -10.35 2.80
CA ALA A 174 22.24 -9.86 3.20
C ALA A 174 21.39 -9.38 2.01
N MET A 175 22.04 -8.86 0.95
CA MET A 175 21.38 -8.51 -0.31
C MET A 175 20.95 -9.74 -1.10
N ASP A 176 21.75 -10.81 -1.09
CA ASP A 176 21.50 -12.05 -1.83
C ASP A 176 20.46 -12.97 -1.13
N ASP A 177 20.12 -12.75 0.16
CA ASP A 177 19.04 -13.46 0.85
C ASP A 177 17.66 -13.07 0.27
N ASP A 178 17.25 -13.79 -0.76
CA ASP A 178 16.03 -13.57 -1.54
C ASP A 178 14.98 -14.66 -1.36
N ARG A 179 15.10 -15.50 -0.31
CA ARG A 179 14.20 -16.62 0.00
C ARG A 179 12.72 -16.28 -0.31
N PHE A 180 12.26 -16.77 -1.45
CA PHE A 180 10.89 -16.65 -1.96
C PHE A 180 10.19 -18.03 -1.97
N GLU A 181 10.92 -19.09 -1.66
CA GLU A 181 10.49 -20.49 -1.82
C GLU A 181 9.36 -20.92 -0.85
N VAL A 182 9.08 -20.14 0.19
CA VAL A 182 8.06 -20.47 1.20
C VAL A 182 6.63 -20.33 0.64
N PHE A 183 6.43 -19.53 -0.42
CA PHE A 183 5.08 -19.14 -0.87
C PHE A 183 4.52 -19.98 -2.01
N GLY A 184 5.27 -20.94 -2.54
CA GLY A 184 4.83 -21.82 -3.64
C GLY A 184 3.63 -22.72 -3.31
N ALA A 185 3.19 -22.73 -2.04
CA ALA A 185 1.98 -23.41 -1.60
C ALA A 185 0.69 -22.59 -1.86
N ILE A 186 0.80 -21.29 -2.13
CA ILE A 186 -0.36 -20.43 -2.44
C ILE A 186 -0.71 -20.63 -3.91
N LYS A 187 -1.86 -21.25 -4.18
CA LYS A 187 -2.33 -21.53 -5.55
C LYS A 187 -2.48 -20.24 -6.36
N GLY A 188 -1.90 -20.17 -7.55
CA GLY A 188 -2.06 -19.03 -8.47
C GLY A 188 -1.22 -17.81 -8.12
N ILE A 189 -0.37 -17.87 -7.07
CA ILE A 189 0.48 -16.74 -6.70
C ILE A 189 1.53 -16.43 -7.76
N GLU A 190 1.93 -17.44 -8.53
CA GLU A 190 2.84 -17.36 -9.68
C GLU A 190 2.32 -16.48 -10.81
N GLU A 191 1.01 -16.26 -10.90
CA GLU A 191 0.38 -15.38 -11.89
C GLU A 191 0.59 -13.90 -11.56
N ILE A 192 0.89 -13.57 -10.30
CA ILE A 192 1.09 -12.19 -9.85
C ILE A 192 2.48 -11.70 -10.27
N LYS A 193 2.48 -10.86 -11.31
CA LYS A 193 3.69 -10.24 -11.88
C LYS A 193 4.42 -9.38 -10.85
N GLY A 194 5.76 -9.47 -10.84
CA GLY A 194 6.65 -8.61 -10.05
C GLY A 194 6.95 -9.09 -8.62
N LEU A 195 6.37 -10.20 -8.17
CA LEU A 195 6.64 -10.77 -6.85
C LEU A 195 8.09 -11.24 -6.64
N LYS A 196 8.73 -11.72 -7.71
CA LYS A 196 10.12 -12.19 -7.67
C LYS A 196 11.13 -11.04 -7.62
N ASP A 197 10.73 -9.83 -8.00
CA ASP A 197 11.62 -8.69 -8.10
C ASP A 197 11.72 -7.95 -6.77
N TRP A 198 12.96 -7.61 -6.36
CA TRP A 198 13.22 -6.70 -5.25
C TRP A 198 13.55 -5.30 -5.74
N HIS A 199 12.85 -4.32 -5.20
CA HIS A 199 13.23 -2.92 -5.29
C HIS A 199 14.01 -2.51 -4.03
N ILE A 200 15.27 -2.14 -4.20
CA ILE A 200 16.15 -1.79 -3.08
C ILE A 200 16.08 -0.28 -2.85
N ILE A 201 15.48 0.14 -1.74
CA ILE A 201 15.40 1.58 -1.38
C ILE A 201 16.76 2.09 -0.95
N ARG A 202 17.45 1.30 -0.11
CA ARG A 202 18.74 1.66 0.46
C ARG A 202 19.58 0.41 0.68
N ALA A 203 20.83 0.46 0.21
CA ALA A 203 21.87 -0.52 0.49
C ALA A 203 23.15 0.23 0.92
N GLY A 204 23.77 -0.18 2.02
CA GLY A 204 25.03 0.44 2.45
C GLY A 204 25.74 -0.30 3.56
N ALA A 205 27.06 -0.06 3.66
CA ALA A 205 27.89 -0.53 4.76
C ALA A 205 28.36 0.67 5.59
N THR A 206 28.13 0.66 6.91
CA THR A 206 28.66 1.67 7.83
C THR A 206 30.13 1.39 8.16
N LYS A 207 30.87 2.36 8.72
CA LYS A 207 32.27 2.13 9.12
C LYS A 207 32.41 1.37 10.44
N LYS A 208 31.42 1.49 11.32
CA LYS A 208 31.34 0.75 12.58
C LYS A 208 30.02 0.02 12.69
N ILE A 209 30.04 -1.10 13.40
CA ILE A 209 28.86 -1.91 13.70
C ILE A 209 27.80 -1.12 14.50
N GLU A 210 28.21 -0.31 15.46
CA GLU A 210 27.33 0.51 16.31
C GLU A 210 26.47 1.51 15.51
N ASP A 211 27.01 2.02 14.40
CA ASP A 211 26.31 2.98 13.53
C ASP A 211 25.06 2.36 12.88
N ALA A 212 25.13 1.07 12.51
CA ALA A 212 24.01 0.36 11.92
C ALA A 212 22.88 0.20 12.95
N ALA A 213 23.20 -0.11 14.21
CA ALA A 213 22.23 -0.25 15.28
C ALA A 213 21.54 1.09 15.64
N MET A 214 22.30 2.19 15.68
CA MET A 214 21.79 3.55 15.92
C MET A 214 20.75 3.99 14.87
N LEU A 215 21.01 3.69 13.58
CA LEU A 215 20.08 4.01 12.48
C LEU A 215 18.75 3.26 12.64
N SER A 216 18.80 1.98 13.03
CA SER A 216 17.61 1.16 13.29
C SER A 216 16.78 1.71 14.46
N LEU A 217 17.43 2.12 15.56
CA LEU A 217 16.77 2.68 16.74
C LEU A 217 16.04 4.00 16.43
N GLY A 218 16.65 4.91 15.68
CA GLY A 218 16.01 6.17 15.29
C GLY A 218 14.73 5.97 14.48
N GLU A 219 14.73 4.98 13.57
CA GLU A 219 13.55 4.66 12.77
C GLU A 219 12.45 3.97 13.58
N LYS A 220 12.81 3.10 14.54
CA LYS A 220 11.87 2.47 15.49
C LYS A 220 11.10 3.51 16.32
N LEU A 221 11.76 4.62 16.67
CA LEU A 221 11.10 5.74 17.38
C LEU A 221 10.07 6.45 16.49
N ILE A 222 10.38 6.69 15.21
CA ILE A 222 9.46 7.32 14.25
C ILE A 222 8.25 6.41 13.98
N THR A 223 8.50 5.12 13.76
CA THR A 223 7.47 4.14 13.45
C THR A 223 6.52 3.87 14.64
N LYS A 224 7.02 3.92 15.88
CA LYS A 224 6.17 3.87 17.09
C LYS A 224 5.21 5.06 17.19
N ALA A 225 5.61 6.25 16.71
CA ALA A 225 4.76 7.43 16.68
C ALA A 225 3.70 7.36 15.55
N LEU A 226 4.01 6.69 14.44
CA LEU A 226 3.13 6.53 13.29
C LEU A 226 2.27 5.25 13.33
N GLY A 227 2.50 4.35 14.28
CA GLY A 227 1.78 3.08 14.43
C GLY A 227 2.08 2.04 13.35
N VAL A 228 3.08 2.26 12.49
CA VAL A 228 3.44 1.38 11.38
C VAL A 228 4.96 1.23 11.37
N HIS A 229 5.48 0.04 11.68
CA HIS A 229 6.87 -0.29 11.39
C HIS A 229 7.00 -0.74 9.93
N LEU A 230 8.20 -0.62 9.33
CA LEU A 230 8.43 -0.80 7.89
C LEU A 230 7.61 0.17 7.02
N TRP A 231 7.28 1.36 7.52
CA TRP A 231 6.47 2.36 6.81
C TRP A 231 7.07 2.75 5.45
N LEU A 232 8.40 2.91 5.39
CA LEU A 232 9.09 3.31 4.16
C LEU A 232 9.01 2.20 3.11
N GLU A 233 9.33 0.96 3.48
CA GLU A 233 9.25 -0.21 2.62
C GLU A 233 7.81 -0.47 2.16
N SER A 234 6.84 -0.38 3.08
CA SER A 234 5.41 -0.60 2.81
C SER A 234 4.85 0.44 1.84
N ASN A 235 5.11 1.73 2.09
CA ASN A 235 4.64 2.78 1.19
C ASN A 235 5.29 2.71 -0.18
N THR A 236 6.60 2.44 -0.24
CA THR A 236 7.29 2.30 -1.52
C THR A 236 6.73 1.11 -2.30
N MET A 237 6.49 -0.02 -1.62
CA MET A 237 5.89 -1.21 -2.22
C MET A 237 4.52 -0.87 -2.79
N MET A 238 3.66 -0.26 -1.98
CA MET A 238 2.31 0.10 -2.37
C MET A 238 2.29 1.15 -3.50
N ASP A 239 3.17 2.15 -3.47
CA ASP A 239 3.33 3.13 -4.55
C ASP A 239 3.69 2.44 -5.87
N LEU A 240 4.65 1.52 -5.85
CA LEU A 240 5.12 0.83 -7.06
C LEU A 240 4.07 -0.12 -7.63
N VAL A 241 3.37 -0.87 -6.78
CA VAL A 241 2.27 -1.75 -7.19
C VAL A 241 1.13 -0.91 -7.76
N MET A 242 0.71 0.11 -7.01
CA MET A 242 -0.49 0.88 -7.34
C MET A 242 -0.32 1.69 -8.60
N ARG A 243 0.88 1.99 -9.11
CA ARG A 243 1.07 2.59 -10.45
C ARG A 243 0.40 1.79 -11.55
N GLY A 244 0.44 0.46 -11.45
CA GLY A 244 -0.15 -0.45 -12.44
C GLY A 244 -1.63 -0.75 -12.22
N PHE A 245 -2.21 -0.38 -11.07
CA PHE A 245 -3.61 -0.66 -10.76
C PHE A 245 -4.54 0.11 -11.72
N PRO A 246 -5.55 -0.53 -12.33
CA PRO A 246 -6.45 0.14 -13.26
C PRO A 246 -7.33 1.15 -12.52
N SER A 247 -7.74 2.21 -13.22
CA SER A 247 -8.80 3.09 -12.71
C SER A 247 -10.16 2.44 -12.93
N GLY A 248 -11.12 2.74 -12.07
CA GLY A 248 -12.52 2.48 -12.32
C GLY A 248 -13.08 3.44 -13.37
N PRO A 249 -14.28 3.14 -13.88
CA PRO A 249 -14.98 3.96 -14.87
C PRO A 249 -15.53 5.29 -14.32
N GLY A 250 -15.53 5.48 -12.99
CA GLY A 250 -16.13 6.65 -12.34
C GLY A 250 -17.61 6.46 -12.02
N VAL A 251 -18.24 7.51 -11.49
CA VAL A 251 -19.68 7.52 -11.19
C VAL A 251 -20.45 7.57 -12.51
N SER A 252 -21.52 6.78 -12.65
CA SER A 252 -22.37 6.87 -13.84
C SER A 252 -23.00 8.26 -13.93
N ARG A 253 -22.93 8.88 -15.12
CA ARG A 253 -23.48 10.24 -15.38
C ARG A 253 -24.92 10.43 -14.92
N SER A 254 -25.72 9.37 -14.82
CA SER A 254 -27.14 9.44 -14.46
C SER A 254 -27.42 9.87 -13.01
N MET A 255 -26.44 9.83 -12.10
CA MET A 255 -26.63 10.26 -10.70
C MET A 255 -26.46 11.78 -10.51
N ASP A 256 -25.64 12.44 -11.33
CA ASP A 256 -25.41 13.90 -11.25
C ASP A 256 -26.64 14.70 -11.73
N ASP A 257 -27.32 14.22 -12.77
CA ASP A 257 -28.50 14.91 -13.33
C ASP A 257 -29.67 14.97 -12.34
N ASN A 258 -29.78 13.99 -11.42
CA ASN A 258 -30.85 13.96 -10.41
C ASN A 258 -30.57 14.80 -9.16
N GLN A 259 -29.31 15.15 -8.89
CA GLN A 259 -28.94 16.03 -7.77
C GLN A 259 -28.93 17.52 -8.13
N GLN A 260 -28.85 17.87 -9.41
CA GLN A 260 -28.90 19.26 -9.88
C GLN A 260 -30.33 19.80 -10.09
N ALA A 261 -31.36 18.96 -9.96
CA ALA A 261 -32.76 19.30 -10.24
C ALA A 261 -33.61 19.68 -8.99
N GLN A 262 -33.01 20.17 -7.90
CA GLN A 262 -33.77 20.80 -6.81
C GLN A 262 -33.76 22.33 -6.98
N PRO A 263 -34.89 22.97 -7.33
CA PRO A 263 -34.95 24.42 -7.42
C PRO A 263 -34.84 25.07 -6.03
N LEU A 264 -33.97 26.07 -5.93
CA LEU A 264 -33.79 26.91 -4.74
C LEU A 264 -35.13 27.55 -4.33
N ALA A 265 -35.66 27.14 -3.17
CA ALA A 265 -36.82 27.79 -2.57
C ALA A 265 -36.48 29.25 -2.26
N GLN A 266 -37.27 30.17 -2.84
CA GLN A 266 -37.19 31.60 -2.54
C GLN A 266 -37.57 31.86 -1.07
N PRO A 267 -36.86 32.75 -0.34
CA PRO A 267 -37.24 33.11 1.01
C PRO A 267 -38.52 33.95 0.98
N ALA A 268 -39.52 33.51 1.76
CA ALA A 268 -40.77 34.22 1.95
C ALA A 268 -40.52 35.53 2.69
N ALA A 269 -40.92 36.65 2.09
CA ALA A 269 -40.99 37.94 2.75
C ALA A 269 -42.17 37.97 3.73
N ARG A 270 -41.88 38.26 5.00
CA ARG A 270 -42.66 39.15 5.89
C ARG A 270 -41.92 39.40 7.19
#